data_AF-A0A850GFP8-F1
#
_entry.id   AF-A0A850GFP8-F1
#
_cell.length_a   1.000
_cell.length_b   1.000
_cell.length_c   1.000
_cell.angle_alpha   90.00
_cell.angle_beta   90.00
_cell.angle_gamma   90.00
#
_symmetry.space_group_name_H-M   'P 1'
#
loop_
_entity.id
_entity.type
_entity.pdbx_description
1 polymer ?
#
loop_
_entity_poly.entity_id
_entity_poly.type
_entity_poly.pdbx_seq_one_letter_code
_entity_poly.pdbx_strand_id
1 'polypeptide(L)'
;MLERAEIAPLLQPGVDPARLHAFSLQWSALSLKLLEESERFLLEGSYRCQAVREYQLGRDMLTLARGSIPRYRRLADHARDLVEQWNERRSVQIGHTQLLTQQTPPSLLRLLQRRRSLLESDAPWTFLAAIHEVDALLTLLGPLLLQRAEEAQLQPGVRLYTDVVAMSEARTAEILDSFLRASPHRVDTLLAAGEDVLNNYADFLAECAIAALNLATARSHHGSSAGYK
;
A
#
# COMPACT_ATOMS: atom_id res chain seq x y z
N MET A 1 -2.78 6.33 21.06
CA MET A 1 -2.86 6.38 19.59
C MET A 1 -1.68 7.21 19.12
N LEU A 2 -0.71 6.64 18.41
CA LEU A 2 0.42 7.40 17.86
C LEU A 2 -0.11 8.27 16.71
N GLU A 3 0.04 9.59 16.81
CA GLU A 3 -0.23 10.48 15.70
C GLU A 3 0.85 10.28 14.63
N ARG A 4 0.44 9.82 13.44
CA ARG A 4 1.32 9.62 12.27
C ARG A 4 1.39 10.93 11.49
N ALA A 5 1.99 11.93 12.13
CA ALA A 5 2.02 13.32 11.66
C ALA A 5 2.67 13.49 10.28
N GLU A 6 3.48 12.53 9.85
CA GLU A 6 4.21 12.54 8.59
C GLU A 6 3.31 12.40 7.35
N ILE A 7 2.14 11.77 7.54
CA ILE A 7 1.13 11.58 6.48
C ILE A 7 0.34 12.86 6.24
N ALA A 8 0.04 13.62 7.31
CA ALA A 8 -0.87 14.76 7.24
C ALA A 8 -0.51 15.80 6.16
N PRO A 9 0.76 16.21 5.96
CA PRO A 9 1.14 17.15 4.91
C PRO A 9 0.85 16.68 3.49
N LEU A 10 0.77 15.37 3.25
CA LEU A 10 0.45 14.81 1.91
C LEU A 10 -1.01 15.04 1.54
N LEU A 11 -1.87 15.22 2.54
CA LEU A 11 -3.31 15.34 2.37
C LEU A 11 -3.78 16.80 2.34
N GLN A 12 -2.91 17.74 2.74
CA GLN A 12 -3.25 19.17 2.77
C GLN A 12 -3.30 19.78 1.36
N PRO A 13 -4.23 20.73 1.11
CA PRO A 13 -4.19 21.55 -0.09
C PRO A 13 -2.84 22.27 -0.24
N GLY A 14 -2.35 22.38 -1.47
CA GLY A 14 -1.07 23.05 -1.74
C GLY A 14 0.17 22.27 -1.27
N VAL A 15 0.06 20.95 -1.11
CA VAL A 15 1.22 20.07 -0.89
C VAL A 15 2.30 20.33 -1.95
N ASP A 16 3.56 20.35 -1.52
CA ASP A 16 4.70 20.46 -2.44
C ASP A 16 4.66 19.33 -3.49
N PRO A 17 4.58 19.66 -4.80
CA PRO A 17 4.57 18.66 -5.88
C PRO A 17 5.76 17.70 -5.85
N ALA A 18 6.93 18.13 -5.36
CA ALA A 18 8.08 17.24 -5.21
C ALA A 18 7.87 16.22 -4.10
N ARG A 19 7.32 16.64 -2.97
CA ARG A 19 6.98 15.72 -1.87
C ARG A 19 5.91 14.73 -2.27
N LEU A 20 4.84 15.16 -2.95
CA LEU A 20 3.78 14.26 -3.40
C LEU A 20 4.31 13.23 -4.41
N HIS A 21 5.10 13.67 -5.41
CA HIS A 21 5.72 12.77 -6.38
C HIS A 21 6.66 11.76 -5.70
N ALA A 22 7.52 12.23 -4.80
CA ALA A 22 8.41 11.36 -4.04
C ALA A 22 7.62 10.33 -3.20
N PHE A 23 6.47 10.71 -2.65
CA PHE A 23 5.59 9.78 -1.94
C PHE A 23 4.98 8.74 -2.87
N SER A 24 4.44 9.16 -4.03
CA SER A 24 3.91 8.21 -5.03
C SER A 24 4.97 7.19 -5.46
N LEU A 25 6.23 7.62 -5.63
CA LEU A 25 7.37 6.76 -5.94
C LEU A 25 7.64 5.74 -4.84
N GLN A 26 7.79 6.21 -3.59
CA GLN A 26 8.12 5.32 -2.46
C GLN A 26 6.99 4.33 -2.18
N TRP A 27 5.76 4.83 -2.14
CA TRP A 27 4.59 4.00 -1.88
C TRP A 27 4.38 2.95 -2.96
N SER A 28 4.49 3.31 -4.25
CA SER A 28 4.32 2.34 -5.35
C SER A 28 5.41 1.28 -5.33
N ALA A 29 6.68 1.67 -5.22
CA ALA A 29 7.80 0.74 -5.21
C ALA A 29 7.78 -0.24 -4.03
N LEU A 30 7.46 0.25 -2.83
CA LEU A 30 7.40 -0.60 -1.64
C LEU A 30 6.13 -1.44 -1.61
N SER A 31 5.02 -0.94 -2.15
CA SER A 31 3.77 -1.72 -2.27
C SER A 31 3.90 -2.87 -3.28
N LEU A 32 4.84 -2.82 -4.24
CA LEU A 32 5.14 -3.98 -5.08
C LEU A 32 5.61 -5.17 -4.23
N LYS A 33 6.45 -4.94 -3.22
CA LYS A 33 6.90 -6.00 -2.29
C LYS A 33 5.73 -6.58 -1.47
N LEU A 34 4.71 -5.77 -1.15
CA LEU A 34 3.47 -6.28 -0.55
C LEU A 34 2.67 -7.17 -1.52
N LEU A 35 2.63 -6.77 -2.79
CA LEU A 35 1.85 -7.45 -3.83
C LEU A 35 2.53 -8.73 -4.35
N GLU A 36 3.86 -8.81 -4.37
CA GLU A 36 4.62 -10.03 -4.71
C GLU A 36 4.16 -11.23 -3.89
N GLU A 37 3.84 -11.01 -2.63
CA GLU A 37 3.41 -12.04 -1.69
C GLU A 37 1.90 -12.28 -1.68
N SER A 38 1.12 -11.40 -2.30
CA SER A 38 -0.33 -11.38 -2.14
C SER A 38 -1.01 -12.58 -2.78
N GLU A 39 -0.58 -13.03 -3.96
CA GLU A 39 -1.12 -14.24 -4.60
C GLU A 39 -0.90 -15.46 -3.70
N ARG A 40 0.35 -15.65 -3.25
CA ARG A 40 0.74 -16.76 -2.38
C ARG A 40 -0.08 -16.77 -1.10
N PHE A 41 -0.22 -15.61 -0.44
CA PHE A 41 -0.98 -15.50 0.80
C PHE A 41 -2.47 -15.82 0.61
N LEU A 42 -3.06 -15.40 -0.53
CA LEU A 42 -4.46 -15.73 -0.85
C LEU A 42 -4.66 -17.22 -1.16
N LEU A 43 -3.72 -17.85 -1.87
CA LEU A 43 -3.74 -19.29 -2.11
C LEU A 43 -3.60 -20.09 -0.82
N GLU A 44 -2.65 -19.72 0.03
CA GLU A 44 -2.46 -20.37 1.33
C GLU A 44 -3.65 -20.13 2.27
N GLY A 45 -4.17 -18.90 2.32
CA GLY A 45 -5.38 -18.55 3.07
C GLY A 45 -6.58 -19.38 2.65
N SER A 46 -6.73 -19.64 1.35
CA SER A 46 -7.75 -20.56 0.84
C SER A 46 -7.62 -21.95 1.45
N TYR A 47 -6.43 -22.56 1.39
CA TYR A 47 -6.21 -23.90 1.93
C TYR A 47 -6.42 -23.95 3.45
N ARG A 48 -5.96 -22.93 4.17
CA ARG A 48 -6.12 -22.82 5.62
C ARG A 48 -7.58 -22.66 6.02
N CYS A 49 -8.34 -21.83 5.32
CA CYS A 49 -9.79 -21.68 5.53
C CYS A 49 -10.52 -23.01 5.30
N GLN A 50 -10.18 -23.74 4.24
CA GLN A 50 -10.76 -25.06 3.98
C GLN A 50 -10.42 -26.08 5.08
N ALA A 51 -9.21 -26.04 5.63
CA ALA A 51 -8.80 -26.92 6.73
C ALA A 51 -9.62 -26.69 8.01
N VAL A 52 -10.06 -25.45 8.26
CA VAL A 52 -10.97 -25.11 9.37
C VAL A 52 -12.45 -25.13 8.97
N ARG A 53 -12.78 -25.80 7.85
CA ARG A 53 -14.14 -26.00 7.30
C ARG A 53 -14.85 -24.74 6.80
N GLU A 54 -14.11 -23.66 6.56
CA GLU A 54 -14.59 -22.44 5.90
C GLU A 54 -14.48 -22.55 4.37
N TYR A 55 -15.18 -23.52 3.79
CA TYR A 55 -15.02 -23.88 2.37
C TYR A 55 -15.42 -22.77 1.40
N GLN A 56 -16.51 -22.05 1.68
CA GLN A 56 -16.97 -20.96 0.83
C GLN A 56 -15.92 -19.84 0.80
N LEU A 57 -15.48 -19.42 1.97
CA LEU A 57 -14.45 -18.40 2.10
C LEU A 57 -13.13 -18.79 1.42
N GLY A 58 -12.74 -20.07 1.50
CA GLY A 58 -11.58 -20.56 0.78
C GLY A 58 -11.71 -20.40 -0.74
N ARG A 59 -12.88 -20.69 -1.31
CA ARG A 59 -13.16 -20.46 -2.74
C ARG A 59 -13.14 -18.99 -3.12
N ASP A 60 -13.65 -18.13 -2.24
CA ASP A 60 -13.65 -16.69 -2.45
C ASP A 60 -12.21 -16.15 -2.46
N MET A 61 -11.35 -16.58 -1.54
CA MET A 61 -9.91 -16.24 -1.54
C MET A 61 -9.17 -16.69 -2.81
N LEU A 62 -9.47 -17.87 -3.36
CA LEU A 62 -8.91 -18.29 -4.66
C LEU A 62 -9.32 -17.34 -5.79
N THR A 63 -10.53 -16.77 -5.70
CA THR A 63 -10.99 -15.83 -6.73
C THR A 63 -10.27 -14.49 -6.61
N LEU A 64 -10.05 -13.99 -5.39
CA LEU A 64 -9.23 -12.81 -5.13
C LEU A 64 -7.79 -13.02 -5.63
N ALA A 65 -7.23 -14.23 -5.43
CA ALA A 65 -5.86 -14.55 -5.87
C ALA A 65 -5.65 -14.28 -7.37
N ARG A 66 -6.66 -14.56 -8.21
CA ARG A 66 -6.59 -14.32 -9.67
C ARG A 66 -6.44 -12.84 -10.04
N GLY A 67 -6.90 -11.92 -9.18
CA GLY A 67 -6.77 -10.47 -9.38
C GLY A 67 -5.39 -9.91 -9.01
N SER A 68 -4.56 -10.67 -8.29
CA SER A 68 -3.30 -10.19 -7.72
C SER A 68 -2.22 -9.87 -8.77
N ILE A 69 -2.03 -10.73 -9.78
CA ILE A 69 -1.02 -10.53 -10.83
C ILE A 69 -1.32 -9.28 -11.68
N PRO A 70 -2.56 -9.07 -12.18
CA PRO A 70 -2.89 -7.82 -12.86
C PRO A 70 -2.67 -6.57 -11.99
N ARG A 71 -2.99 -6.65 -10.69
CA ARG A 71 -2.78 -5.57 -9.72
C ARG A 71 -1.30 -5.24 -9.55
N TYR A 72 -0.46 -6.26 -9.40
CA TYR A 72 1.00 -6.11 -9.34
C TYR A 72 1.54 -5.45 -10.60
N ARG A 73 1.18 -5.96 -11.79
CA ARG A 73 1.66 -5.42 -13.07
C ARG A 73 1.32 -3.94 -13.23
N ARG A 74 0.07 -3.57 -12.95
CA ARG A 74 -0.38 -2.18 -13.09
C ARG A 74 0.40 -1.24 -12.16
N LEU A 75 0.62 -1.65 -10.92
CA LEU A 75 1.42 -0.85 -9.98
C LEU A 75 2.89 -0.73 -10.42
N ALA A 76 3.45 -1.77 -11.03
CA ALA A 76 4.83 -1.75 -11.53
C ALA A 76 4.98 -0.78 -12.71
N ASP A 77 3.97 -0.73 -13.59
CA ASP A 77 3.92 0.24 -14.68
C ASP A 77 3.82 1.68 -14.13
N HIS A 78 2.98 1.93 -13.11
CA HIS A 78 2.94 3.24 -12.46
C HIS A 78 4.26 3.66 -11.80
N ALA A 79 4.93 2.74 -11.13
CA ALA A 79 6.24 3.02 -10.52
C ALA A 79 7.27 3.41 -11.59
N ARG A 80 7.20 2.81 -12.78
CA ARG A 80 8.04 3.17 -13.92
C ARG A 80 7.74 4.58 -14.42
N ASP A 81 6.48 4.86 -14.73
CA ASP A 81 6.05 6.17 -15.25
C ASP A 81 6.40 7.33 -14.28
N LEU A 82 6.30 7.07 -12.97
CA LEU A 82 6.70 8.04 -11.94
C LEU A 82 8.21 8.31 -11.98
N VAL A 83 9.05 7.28 -12.08
CA VAL A 83 10.51 7.48 -12.13
C VAL A 83 10.90 8.26 -13.38
N GLU A 84 10.31 7.95 -14.53
CA GLU A 84 10.56 8.66 -15.79
C GLU A 84 10.22 10.14 -15.64
N GLN A 85 9.01 10.47 -15.17
CA GLN A 85 8.61 11.86 -14.97
C GLN A 85 9.44 12.57 -13.88
N TRP A 86 9.86 11.85 -12.83
CA TRP A 86 10.75 12.42 -11.83
C TRP A 86 12.07 12.83 -12.46
N ASN A 87 12.68 11.93 -13.23
CA ASN A 87 13.98 12.13 -13.85
C ASN A 87 13.98 13.27 -14.89
N GLU A 88 12.88 13.45 -15.62
CA GLU A 88 12.69 14.56 -16.56
C GLU A 88 12.65 15.93 -15.87
N ARG A 89 12.00 16.02 -14.70
CA ARG A 89 11.69 17.32 -14.06
C ARG A 89 12.78 17.79 -13.10
N ARG A 90 13.82 16.99 -12.85
CA ARG A 90 14.52 17.07 -11.57
C ARG A 90 15.97 16.55 -11.72
N SER A 91 16.99 17.36 -11.36
CA SER A 91 18.44 17.00 -11.31
C SER A 91 18.86 15.70 -10.58
N VAL A 92 18.62 15.51 -9.28
CA VAL A 92 18.69 14.20 -8.58
C VAL A 92 17.83 13.17 -9.32
N GLN A 93 18.51 12.28 -10.01
CA GLN A 93 17.94 11.16 -10.74
C GLN A 93 17.72 9.96 -9.82
N ILE A 94 16.73 9.13 -10.17
CA ILE A 94 16.41 7.88 -9.49
C ILE A 94 16.58 6.75 -10.50
N GLY A 95 17.37 5.74 -10.14
CA GLY A 95 17.45 4.50 -10.91
C GLY A 95 16.26 3.59 -10.59
N HIS A 96 15.57 3.06 -11.60
CA HIS A 96 14.46 2.12 -11.42
C HIS A 96 14.88 0.92 -10.55
N THR A 97 16.00 0.29 -10.88
CA THR A 97 16.50 -0.86 -10.13
C THR A 97 16.73 -0.49 -8.67
N GLN A 98 17.39 0.65 -8.41
CA GLN A 98 17.65 1.11 -7.04
C GLN A 98 16.36 1.34 -6.25
N LEU A 99 15.32 1.89 -6.87
CA LEU A 99 14.04 2.12 -6.22
C LEU A 99 13.32 0.80 -5.90
N LEU A 100 13.36 -0.19 -6.80
CA LEU A 100 12.69 -1.49 -6.59
C LEU A 100 13.47 -2.41 -5.64
N THR A 101 14.80 -2.33 -5.66
CA THR A 101 15.69 -3.10 -4.77
C THR A 101 16.03 -2.36 -3.47
N GLN A 102 15.37 -1.23 -3.20
CA GLN A 102 15.57 -0.50 -1.97
C GLN A 102 15.33 -1.37 -0.73
N GLN A 103 16.00 -1.02 0.36
CA GLN A 103 15.85 -1.71 1.63
C GLN A 103 14.39 -1.68 2.07
N THR A 104 13.87 -2.85 2.46
CA THR A 104 12.51 -2.98 2.98
C THR A 104 12.41 -2.26 4.34
N PRO A 105 11.50 -1.30 4.51
CA PRO A 105 11.31 -0.61 5.77
C PRO A 105 10.89 -1.57 6.91
N PRO A 106 11.25 -1.30 8.17
CA PRO A 106 10.80 -2.09 9.32
C PRO A 106 9.28 -2.21 9.41
N SER A 107 8.53 -1.14 9.12
CA SER A 107 7.05 -1.19 9.10
C SER A 107 6.50 -2.20 8.09
N LEU A 108 7.08 -2.28 6.91
CA LEU A 108 6.68 -3.21 5.86
C LEU A 108 7.00 -4.66 6.24
N LEU A 109 8.16 -4.91 6.86
CA LEU A 109 8.49 -6.24 7.38
C LEU A 109 7.50 -6.68 8.46
N ARG A 110 7.15 -5.79 9.41
CA ARG A 110 6.12 -6.07 10.42
C ARG A 110 4.77 -6.38 9.80
N LEU A 111 4.35 -5.60 8.81
CA LEU A 111 3.09 -5.82 8.11
C LEU A 111 3.04 -7.18 7.39
N LEU A 112 4.10 -7.55 6.68
CA LEU A 112 4.22 -8.86 6.02
C LEU A 112 4.19 -10.01 7.04
N GLN A 113 4.97 -9.90 8.11
CA GLN A 113 4.98 -10.87 9.20
C GLN A 113 3.60 -10.98 9.86
N ARG A 114 2.89 -9.85 10.02
CA ARG A 114 1.57 -9.86 10.62
C ARG A 114 0.56 -10.58 9.75
N ARG A 115 0.54 -10.29 8.45
CA ARG A 115 -0.28 -11.03 7.45
C ARG A 115 -0.01 -12.53 7.48
N ARG A 116 1.26 -12.92 7.57
CA ARG A 116 1.68 -14.32 7.74
C ARG A 116 1.08 -14.94 9.00
N SER A 117 1.17 -14.25 10.14
CA SER A 117 0.63 -14.75 11.42
C SER A 117 -0.89 -14.94 11.42
N LEU A 118 -1.64 -14.11 10.68
CA LEU A 118 -3.09 -14.27 10.53
C LEU A 118 -3.42 -15.59 9.83
N LEU A 119 -2.69 -15.93 8.76
CA LEU A 119 -2.86 -17.19 8.02
C LEU A 119 -2.50 -18.43 8.84
N GLU A 120 -1.50 -18.31 9.72
CA GLU A 120 -1.02 -19.39 10.58
C GLU A 120 -1.87 -19.58 11.85
N SER A 121 -2.73 -18.62 12.17
CA SER A 121 -3.63 -18.70 13.32
C SER A 121 -4.72 -19.78 13.17
N ASP A 122 -5.44 -20.01 14.26
CA ASP A 122 -6.66 -20.86 14.28
C ASP A 122 -7.85 -20.17 13.57
N ALA A 123 -7.73 -18.88 13.25
CA ALA A 123 -8.73 -18.07 12.57
C ALA A 123 -8.16 -17.49 11.26
N PRO A 124 -7.75 -18.33 10.28
CA PRO A 124 -7.11 -17.86 9.04
C PRO A 124 -7.99 -16.93 8.19
N TRP A 125 -9.31 -17.01 8.39
CA TRP A 125 -10.30 -16.13 7.78
C TRP A 125 -10.13 -14.64 8.16
N THR A 126 -9.46 -14.34 9.27
CA THR A 126 -9.12 -12.97 9.68
C THR A 126 -8.21 -12.25 8.71
N PHE A 127 -7.46 -13.00 7.89
CA PHE A 127 -6.66 -12.43 6.80
C PHE A 127 -7.52 -11.65 5.79
N LEU A 128 -8.79 -12.01 5.61
CA LEU A 128 -9.68 -11.26 4.72
C LEU A 128 -10.04 -9.88 5.30
N ALA A 129 -10.26 -9.77 6.62
CA ALA A 129 -10.43 -8.46 7.27
C ALA A 129 -9.19 -7.58 7.06
N ALA A 130 -7.99 -8.16 7.18
CA ALA A 130 -6.75 -7.42 6.91
C ALA A 130 -6.67 -6.87 5.47
N ILE A 131 -7.11 -7.63 4.46
CA ILE A 131 -7.16 -7.12 3.08
C ILE A 131 -8.21 -6.02 2.96
N HIS A 132 -9.42 -6.28 3.46
CA HIS A 132 -10.55 -5.37 3.38
C HIS A 132 -10.23 -4.00 3.99
N GLU A 133 -9.66 -3.97 5.19
CA GLU A 133 -9.37 -2.72 5.88
C GLU A 133 -8.32 -1.87 5.14
N VAL A 134 -7.29 -2.51 4.57
CA VAL A 134 -6.29 -1.79 3.76
C VAL A 134 -6.93 -1.26 2.49
N ASP A 135 -7.75 -2.05 1.79
CA ASP A 135 -8.44 -1.59 0.59
C ASP A 135 -9.44 -0.48 0.91
N ALA A 136 -10.20 -0.57 2.00
CA ALA A 136 -11.13 0.46 2.46
C ALA A 136 -10.40 1.77 2.81
N LEU A 137 -9.26 1.70 3.50
CA LEU A 137 -8.41 2.85 3.75
C LEU A 137 -7.93 3.49 2.44
N LEU A 138 -7.55 2.69 1.45
CA LEU A 138 -7.15 3.21 0.13
C LEU A 138 -8.32 3.81 -0.65
N THR A 139 -9.54 3.31 -0.51
CA THR A 139 -10.75 3.96 -1.06
C THR A 139 -10.98 5.34 -0.45
N LEU A 140 -10.62 5.54 0.83
CA LEU A 140 -10.73 6.83 1.52
C LEU A 140 -9.60 7.79 1.15
N LEU A 141 -8.34 7.31 1.13
CA LEU A 141 -7.17 8.14 0.86
C LEU A 141 -6.98 8.44 -0.64
N GLY A 142 -7.37 7.51 -1.51
CA GLY A 142 -7.18 7.59 -2.95
C GLY A 142 -7.76 8.85 -3.58
N PRO A 143 -9.04 9.22 -3.34
CA PRO A 143 -9.64 10.44 -3.86
C PRO A 143 -8.94 11.71 -3.37
N LEU A 144 -8.48 11.72 -2.11
CA LEU A 144 -7.72 12.86 -1.57
C LEU A 144 -6.38 13.00 -2.29
N LEU A 145 -5.62 11.92 -2.41
CA LEU A 145 -4.33 11.92 -3.11
C LEU A 145 -4.47 12.21 -4.61
N LEU A 146 -5.54 11.74 -5.24
CA LEU A 146 -5.90 12.06 -6.61
C LEU A 146 -6.09 13.58 -6.78
N GLN A 147 -6.91 14.20 -5.94
CA GLN A 147 -7.14 15.64 -5.97
C GLN A 147 -5.83 16.42 -5.79
N ARG A 148 -4.97 15.99 -4.86
CA ARG A 148 -3.64 16.60 -4.67
C ARG A 148 -2.74 16.43 -5.90
N ALA A 149 -2.80 15.28 -6.57
CA ALA A 149 -2.03 15.01 -7.78
C ALA A 149 -2.51 15.86 -8.97
N GLU A 150 -3.81 16.10 -9.09
CA GLU A 150 -4.39 17.00 -10.08
C GLU A 150 -3.95 18.45 -9.85
N GLU A 151 -4.07 18.94 -8.60
CA GLU A 151 -3.60 20.27 -8.18
C GLU A 151 -2.10 20.46 -8.47
N ALA A 152 -1.30 19.43 -8.23
CA ALA A 152 0.15 19.41 -8.49
C ALA A 152 0.54 19.11 -9.95
N GLN A 153 -0.44 18.89 -10.84
CA GLN A 153 -0.23 18.52 -12.25
C GLN A 153 0.71 17.31 -12.43
N LEU A 154 0.55 16.32 -11.55
CA LEU A 154 1.32 15.07 -11.51
C LEU A 154 0.59 13.96 -12.29
N GLN A 155 0.66 13.99 -13.63
CA GLN A 155 -0.13 13.08 -14.48
C GLN A 155 0.01 11.57 -14.18
N PRO A 156 1.21 10.99 -13.96
CA PRO A 156 1.36 9.61 -13.51
C PRO A 156 0.74 9.37 -12.13
N GLY A 157 0.81 10.35 -11.21
CA GLY A 157 0.13 10.28 -9.92
C GLY A 157 -1.39 10.25 -10.06
N VAL A 158 -1.96 11.07 -10.95
CA VAL A 158 -3.39 11.05 -11.26
C VAL A 158 -3.83 9.66 -11.74
N ARG A 159 -3.09 9.06 -12.68
CA ARG A 159 -3.36 7.69 -13.15
C ARG A 159 -3.23 6.66 -12.03
N LEU A 160 -2.15 6.73 -11.26
CA LEU A 160 -1.92 5.84 -10.12
C LEU A 160 -3.11 5.87 -9.16
N TYR A 161 -3.50 7.04 -8.68
CA TYR A 161 -4.55 7.14 -7.65
C TYR A 161 -5.93 6.81 -8.21
N THR A 162 -6.20 7.12 -9.47
CA THR A 162 -7.41 6.66 -10.17
C THR A 162 -7.49 5.13 -10.18
N ASP A 163 -6.39 4.46 -10.55
CA ASP A 163 -6.32 3.01 -10.59
C ASP A 163 -6.40 2.39 -9.20
N VAL A 164 -5.74 2.96 -8.20
CA VAL A 164 -5.79 2.46 -6.81
C VAL A 164 -7.22 2.50 -6.27
N VAL A 165 -7.96 3.57 -6.55
CA VAL A 165 -9.38 3.67 -6.18
C VAL A 165 -10.19 2.63 -6.95
N ALA A 166 -10.01 2.51 -8.27
CA ALA A 166 -10.74 1.54 -9.08
C ALA A 166 -10.42 0.07 -8.72
N MET A 167 -9.23 -0.19 -8.18
CA MET A 167 -8.77 -1.52 -7.78
C MET A 167 -9.10 -1.87 -6.33
N SER A 168 -9.59 -0.92 -5.53
CA SER A 168 -10.07 -1.23 -4.17
C SER A 168 -11.32 -2.12 -4.27
N GLU A 169 -11.20 -3.37 -3.80
CA GLU A 169 -12.14 -4.42 -4.13
C GLU A 169 -13.38 -4.38 -3.23
N ALA A 170 -14.49 -3.81 -3.74
CA ALA A 170 -15.82 -3.95 -3.13
C ALA A 170 -16.18 -5.42 -2.80
N ARG A 171 -15.60 -6.35 -3.55
CA ARG A 171 -15.74 -7.79 -3.36
C ARG A 171 -15.30 -8.27 -1.99
N THR A 172 -14.25 -7.71 -1.40
CA THR A 172 -13.81 -8.12 -0.05
C THR A 172 -14.88 -7.80 0.99
N ALA A 173 -15.58 -6.67 0.84
CA ALA A 173 -16.70 -6.28 1.69
C ALA A 173 -17.90 -7.23 1.53
N GLU A 174 -18.24 -7.59 0.29
CA GLU A 174 -19.32 -8.54 -0.01
C GLU A 174 -19.06 -9.93 0.61
N ILE A 175 -17.81 -10.41 0.51
CA ILE A 175 -17.41 -11.70 1.10
C ILE A 175 -17.51 -11.63 2.64
N LEU A 176 -17.04 -10.54 3.26
CA LEU A 176 -17.11 -10.36 4.71
C LEU A 176 -18.55 -10.22 5.21
N ASP A 177 -19.43 -9.49 4.50
CA ASP A 177 -20.86 -9.40 4.85
C ASP A 177 -21.52 -10.78 4.83
N SER A 178 -21.31 -11.55 3.75
CA SER A 178 -21.82 -12.92 3.63
C SER A 178 -21.30 -13.83 4.76
N PHE A 179 -20.00 -13.76 5.05
CA PHE A 179 -19.36 -14.53 6.13
C PHE A 179 -19.93 -14.17 7.51
N LEU A 180 -20.10 -12.87 7.80
CA LEU A 180 -20.62 -12.39 9.08
C LEU A 180 -22.09 -12.70 9.29
N ARG A 181 -22.91 -12.68 8.22
CA ARG A 181 -24.30 -13.16 8.30
C ARG A 181 -24.38 -14.63 8.69
N ALA A 182 -23.45 -15.45 8.20
CA ALA A 182 -23.37 -16.87 8.54
C ALA A 182 -22.73 -17.12 9.92
N SER A 183 -21.83 -16.24 10.37
CA SER A 183 -21.05 -16.43 11.62
C SER A 183 -20.88 -15.12 12.42
N PRO A 184 -21.97 -14.55 12.96
CA PRO A 184 -21.94 -13.23 13.60
C PRO A 184 -21.07 -13.15 14.86
N HIS A 185 -20.91 -14.28 15.56
CA HIS A 185 -20.08 -14.39 16.77
C HIS A 185 -18.57 -14.18 16.52
N ARG A 186 -18.14 -14.04 15.26
CA ARG A 186 -16.74 -13.84 14.87
C ARG A 186 -16.35 -12.38 14.67
N VAL A 187 -17.30 -11.46 14.83
CA VAL A 187 -17.10 -10.03 14.58
C VAL A 187 -15.93 -9.45 15.37
N ASP A 188 -15.82 -9.76 16.66
CA ASP A 188 -14.78 -9.19 17.53
C ASP A 188 -13.37 -9.61 17.07
N THR A 189 -13.20 -10.84 16.62
CA THR A 189 -11.93 -11.35 16.09
C THR A 189 -11.57 -10.72 14.74
N LEU A 190 -12.56 -10.47 13.86
CA LEU A 190 -12.33 -9.71 12.62
C LEU A 190 -11.91 -8.28 12.93
N LEU A 191 -12.61 -7.61 13.85
CA LEU A 191 -12.32 -6.23 14.25
C LEU A 191 -10.90 -6.10 14.81
N ALA A 192 -10.50 -7.00 15.71
CA ALA A 192 -9.15 -7.01 16.28
C ALA A 192 -8.06 -7.21 15.21
N ALA A 193 -8.30 -8.09 14.23
CA ALA A 193 -7.36 -8.29 13.13
C ALA A 193 -7.29 -7.08 12.19
N GLY A 194 -8.44 -6.46 11.92
CA GLY A 194 -8.56 -5.26 11.09
C GLY A 194 -7.83 -4.06 11.71
N GLU A 195 -8.10 -3.75 12.98
CA GLU A 195 -7.45 -2.66 13.71
C GLU A 195 -5.93 -2.81 13.72
N ASP A 196 -5.44 -4.00 14.02
CA ASP A 196 -4.01 -4.26 14.07
C ASP A 196 -3.34 -4.10 12.70
N VAL A 197 -3.97 -4.59 11.62
CA VAL A 197 -3.42 -4.38 10.27
C VAL A 197 -3.48 -2.93 9.83
N LEU A 198 -4.53 -2.18 10.15
CA LEU A 198 -4.60 -0.74 9.87
C LEU A 198 -3.46 0.01 10.56
N ASN A 199 -3.16 -0.34 11.80
CA ASN A 199 -2.04 0.26 12.52
C ASN A 199 -0.70 -0.02 11.83
N ASN A 200 -0.46 -1.27 11.44
CA ASN A 200 0.76 -1.64 10.72
C ASN A 200 0.85 -0.97 9.33
N TYR A 201 -0.26 -0.87 8.60
CA TYR A 201 -0.29 -0.22 7.29
C TYR A 201 -0.08 1.29 7.40
N ALA A 202 -0.64 1.93 8.43
CA ALA A 202 -0.45 3.35 8.66
C ALA A 202 1.00 3.68 9.05
N ASP A 203 1.68 2.82 9.83
CA ASP A 203 3.13 2.95 10.07
C ASP A 203 3.93 2.84 8.75
N PHE A 204 3.52 1.94 7.87
CA PHE A 204 4.11 1.80 6.53
C PHE A 204 3.93 3.06 5.67
N LEU A 205 2.74 3.67 5.68
CA LEU A 205 2.51 4.95 5.01
C LEU A 205 3.38 6.08 5.59
N ALA A 206 3.56 6.11 6.91
CA ALA A 206 4.41 7.11 7.56
C ALA A 206 5.89 6.96 7.15
N GLU A 207 6.43 5.75 7.13
CA GLU A 207 7.81 5.51 6.66
C GLU A 207 7.98 5.84 5.16
N CYS A 208 6.96 5.58 4.32
CA CYS A 208 6.96 6.06 2.93
C CYS A 208 7.00 7.59 2.86
N ALA A 209 6.24 8.29 3.71
CA ALA A 209 6.20 9.76 3.75
C ALA A 209 7.54 10.35 4.22
N ILE A 210 8.23 9.71 5.17
CA ILE A 210 9.57 10.10 5.62
C ILE A 210 10.58 9.93 4.48
N ALA A 211 10.60 8.76 3.83
CA ALA A 211 11.49 8.49 2.70
C ALA A 211 11.26 9.48 1.55
N ALA A 212 10.00 9.82 1.30
CA ALA A 212 9.61 10.82 0.30
C ALA A 212 10.13 12.22 0.63
N LEU A 213 10.03 12.64 1.88
CA LEU A 213 10.54 13.93 2.33
C LEU A 213 12.06 14.02 2.16
N ASN A 214 12.79 12.97 2.55
CA ASN A 214 14.24 12.90 2.37
C ASN A 214 14.62 13.01 0.89
N LEU A 215 13.93 12.28 0.01
CA LEU A 215 14.15 12.33 -1.43
C LEU A 215 13.85 13.71 -2.03
N ALA A 216 12.74 14.34 -1.64
CA ALA A 216 12.35 15.66 -2.13
C ALA A 216 13.35 16.76 -1.71
N THR A 217 13.96 16.63 -0.53
CA THR A 217 14.88 17.62 0.06
C THR A 217 16.36 17.38 -0.24
N ALA A 218 16.73 16.24 -0.83
CA ALA A 218 18.12 15.83 -1.09
C ALA A 218 18.94 16.79 -2.00
N ARG A 219 18.35 17.91 -2.43
CA ARG A 219 18.97 18.95 -3.27
C ARG A 219 19.43 20.21 -2.54
N SER A 220 19.20 20.34 -1.24
CA SER A 220 19.59 21.55 -0.51
C SER A 220 21.07 21.62 -0.13
N HIS A 221 21.87 20.55 -0.31
CA HIS A 221 23.20 20.44 0.30
C HIS A 221 24.40 20.25 -0.65
N HIS A 222 24.24 20.24 -1.97
CA HIS A 222 25.37 20.09 -2.90
C HIS A 222 25.84 21.42 -3.55
N GLY A 223 25.55 22.55 -2.91
CA GLY A 223 25.94 23.89 -3.36
C GLY A 223 26.85 24.63 -2.39
N SER A 224 27.88 24.01 -1.83
CA SER A 224 28.97 24.77 -1.17
C SER A 224 30.26 23.95 -0.99
N SER A 225 30.91 23.58 -2.09
CA SER A 225 32.36 23.33 -2.06
C SER A 225 33.02 23.85 -3.35
N ALA A 226 32.95 25.16 -3.54
CA ALA A 226 33.86 25.87 -4.42
C ALA A 226 34.71 26.78 -3.53
N GLY A 227 35.99 26.44 -3.37
CA GLY A 227 36.96 27.34 -2.75
C GLY A 227 37.94 26.66 -1.80
N TYR A 228 38.86 25.87 -2.32
CA TYR A 228 40.24 25.96 -1.87
C TYR A 228 41.13 26.11 -3.10
N LYS A 229 41.73 27.31 -3.18
CA LYS A 229 42.84 27.66 -4.05
C LYS A 229 44.12 27.06 -3.48
#